data_AF-A0A0M4EQK6-F1
#
_entry.id   AF-A0A0M4EQK6-F1
#
_cell.length_a   1.000
_cell.length_b   1.000
_cell.length_c   1.000
_cell.angle_alpha   90.00
_cell.angle_beta   90.00
_cell.angle_gamma   90.00
#
_symmetry.space_group_name_H-M   'P 1'
#
loop_
_entity.id
_entity.type
_entity.pdbx_description
1 polymer ?
#
loop_
_entity_poly.entity_id
_entity_poly.type
_entity_poly.pdbx_seq_one_letter_code
_entity_poly.pdbx_strand_id
1 'polypeptide(L)'
;MAMDDYDDDRSSVGITTAHIENQQHQQHHGHGHQQGQFSSGAVKVGGWRYEDASRYIGEWNQLGQKHGIGHLQLADGTRYDGQFQEGLSQGLGCLWFPDGAKYEGEFHQGWFHGNGIFWRSDGMKYEGEFRGGKIWGMGLLTFQDFTHGFPRNEGFFQDCRFMRKRRCPEVVQRAQKCALLARSQSDHPY
;
A
#
# COMPACT_ATOMS: atom_id res chain seq x y z
N MET A 1 9.64 -34.41 -32.21
CA MET A 1 10.09 -33.25 -31.42
C MET A 1 8.94 -32.88 -30.52
N ALA A 2 8.99 -33.33 -29.27
CA ALA A 2 8.03 -32.91 -28.26
C ALA A 2 8.39 -31.47 -27.86
N MET A 3 7.42 -30.58 -27.98
CA MET A 3 7.52 -29.21 -27.51
C MET A 3 7.12 -29.29 -26.05
N ASP A 4 8.12 -29.36 -25.17
CA ASP A 4 7.90 -29.46 -23.73
C ASP A 4 7.06 -28.27 -23.25
N ASP A 5 5.96 -28.58 -22.56
CA ASP A 5 5.07 -27.66 -21.87
C ASP A 5 5.86 -26.88 -20.82
N TYR A 6 6.36 -25.70 -21.22
CA TYR A 6 7.16 -24.81 -20.39
C TYR A 6 6.25 -23.93 -19.50
N ASP A 7 6.03 -24.38 -18.26
CA ASP A 7 5.65 -23.62 -17.06
C ASP A 7 4.62 -22.46 -17.22
N ASP A 8 3.33 -22.77 -17.10
CA ASP A 8 2.21 -21.81 -16.98
C ASP A 8 2.24 -21.00 -15.66
N ASP A 9 3.00 -21.46 -14.65
CA ASP A 9 2.97 -20.91 -13.29
C ASP A 9 3.91 -19.71 -13.06
N ARG A 10 4.86 -19.44 -13.97
CA ARG A 10 5.77 -18.27 -13.87
C ARG A 10 5.12 -16.95 -14.27
N SER A 11 3.92 -17.00 -14.85
CA SER A 11 3.20 -15.80 -15.33
C SER A 11 2.37 -15.11 -14.23
N SER A 12 2.10 -15.82 -13.14
CA SER A 12 1.32 -15.34 -11.99
C SER A 12 2.21 -14.59 -11.01
N VAL A 13 2.12 -13.26 -11.04
CA VAL A 13 2.72 -12.42 -10.00
C VAL A 13 1.71 -12.35 -8.86
N GLY A 14 1.47 -13.47 -8.17
CA GLY A 14 0.57 -13.52 -7.02
C GLY A 14 0.91 -12.40 -6.03
N ILE A 15 -0.05 -11.54 -5.73
CA ILE A 15 0.06 -10.50 -4.71
C ILE A 15 -0.91 -10.85 -3.61
N THR A 16 -0.43 -10.91 -2.38
CA THR A 16 -1.27 -10.83 -1.20
C THR A 16 -1.79 -9.38 -1.12
N THR A 17 -2.99 -9.13 -1.66
CA THR A 17 -3.62 -7.82 -1.53
C THR A 17 -4.28 -7.72 -0.16
N ALA A 18 -3.77 -6.87 0.74
CA ALA A 18 -4.61 -6.40 1.86
C ALA A 18 -5.52 -5.29 1.36
N HIS A 19 -6.80 -5.44 1.64
CA HIS A 19 -7.68 -4.30 1.75
C HIS A 19 -7.56 -3.78 3.18
N ILE A 20 -7.08 -2.56 3.37
CA ILE A 20 -7.22 -1.91 4.68
C ILE A 20 -8.66 -1.42 4.76
N GLU A 21 -9.55 -2.30 5.22
CA GLU A 21 -10.94 -1.96 5.42
C GLU A 21 -11.08 -0.83 6.43
N ASN A 22 -12.06 0.03 6.18
CA ASN A 22 -12.50 0.99 7.17
C ASN A 22 -13.15 0.18 8.31
N GLN A 23 -12.41 -0.03 9.41
CA GLN A 23 -13.04 -0.46 10.65
C GLN A 23 -13.94 0.70 11.11
N GLN A 24 -15.18 0.71 10.63
CA GLN A 24 -16.22 1.59 11.12
C GLN A 24 -16.53 1.16 12.55
N HIS A 25 -16.09 1.93 13.53
CA HIS A 25 -16.72 1.87 14.85
C HIS A 25 -17.58 3.10 15.08
N GLN A 26 -18.80 2.80 15.47
CA GLN A 26 -19.86 3.69 15.90
C GLN A 26 -19.33 4.75 16.86
N GLN A 27 -19.92 5.93 16.73
CA GLN A 27 -19.78 7.07 17.62
C GLN A 27 -19.83 6.63 19.09
N HIS A 28 -18.67 6.48 19.72
CA HIS A 28 -18.61 6.45 21.17
C HIS A 28 -17.53 7.42 21.62
N HIS A 29 -18.00 8.47 22.28
CA HIS A 29 -17.20 9.40 23.07
C HIS A 29 -16.48 8.63 24.18
N GLY A 30 -15.41 7.91 23.85
CA GLY A 30 -14.54 7.25 24.81
C GLY A 30 -13.54 8.25 25.38
N HIS A 31 -13.57 8.40 26.70
CA HIS A 31 -12.75 9.31 27.49
C HIS A 31 -11.25 9.05 27.30
N GLY A 32 -10.64 9.72 26.32
CA GLY A 32 -9.23 10.06 26.34
C GLY A 32 -9.08 11.45 26.95
N HIS A 33 -8.25 11.59 27.99
CA HIS A 33 -7.92 12.89 28.58
C HIS A 33 -7.48 13.88 27.49
N GLN A 34 -8.34 14.85 27.15
CA GLN A 34 -8.00 16.00 26.32
C GLN A 34 -8.00 17.25 27.22
N GLN A 35 -6.81 17.78 27.53
CA GLN A 35 -6.64 19.18 27.87
C GLN A 35 -6.41 19.95 26.57
N GLY A 36 -7.35 20.80 26.18
CA GLY A 36 -7.19 21.68 25.03
C GLY A 36 -8.52 22.29 24.58
N GLN A 37 -8.75 23.55 24.94
CA GLN A 37 -9.86 24.37 24.43
C GLN A 37 -9.51 24.86 23.02
N PHE A 38 -10.10 24.39 21.91
CA PHE A 38 -9.90 25.07 20.62
C PHE A 38 -11.07 25.04 19.64
N SER A 39 -11.02 26.08 18.80
CA SER A 39 -11.98 26.66 17.85
C SER A 39 -12.25 25.87 16.56
N SER A 40 -13.37 26.21 15.92
CA SER A 40 -13.89 25.66 14.65
C SER A 40 -12.85 25.70 13.52
N GLY A 41 -12.18 24.57 13.27
CA GLY A 41 -11.16 24.43 12.22
C GLY A 41 -9.96 23.57 12.61
N ALA A 42 -9.83 23.19 13.89
CA ALA A 42 -8.70 22.40 14.36
C ALA A 42 -8.76 20.93 13.89
N VAL A 43 -7.76 20.51 13.10
CA VAL A 43 -7.41 19.10 12.93
C VAL A 43 -7.03 18.55 14.30
N LYS A 44 -7.62 17.42 14.69
CA LYS A 44 -7.26 16.75 15.94
C LYS A 44 -6.15 15.76 15.64
N VAL A 45 -5.01 15.87 16.29
CA VAL A 45 -3.97 14.85 16.28
C VAL A 45 -4.09 14.03 17.56
N GLY A 46 -4.06 12.71 17.46
CA GLY A 46 -4.18 11.85 18.63
C GLY A 46 -4.03 10.37 18.34
N GLY A 47 -3.83 9.61 19.41
CA GLY A 47 -3.77 8.16 19.38
C GLY A 47 -5.07 7.50 19.82
N TRP A 48 -5.44 6.41 19.17
CA TRP A 48 -6.55 5.53 19.57
C TRP A 48 -6.09 4.07 19.59
N ARG A 49 -6.54 3.34 20.59
CA ARG A 49 -6.36 1.88 20.69
C ARG A 49 -7.74 1.24 20.56
N TYR A 50 -7.88 0.34 19.61
CA TYR A 50 -9.11 -0.38 19.33
C TYR A 50 -9.20 -1.66 20.20
N GLU A 51 -10.41 -2.19 20.34
CA GLU A 51 -10.68 -3.39 21.16
C GLU A 51 -9.98 -4.63 20.59
N ASP A 52 -9.80 -4.70 19.27
CA ASP A 52 -9.06 -5.75 18.58
C ASP A 52 -7.53 -5.65 18.75
N ALA A 53 -7.05 -4.72 19.59
CA ALA A 53 -5.65 -4.36 19.81
C ALA A 53 -4.98 -3.57 18.67
N SER A 54 -5.69 -3.24 17.59
CA SER A 54 -5.23 -2.30 16.57
C SER A 54 -5.00 -0.91 17.18
N ARG A 55 -4.14 -0.10 16.57
CA ARG A 55 -3.79 1.24 17.05
C ARG A 55 -3.65 2.20 15.89
N TYR A 56 -4.19 3.40 16.05
CA TYR A 56 -3.99 4.50 15.13
C TYR A 56 -3.38 5.69 15.87
N ILE A 57 -2.39 6.34 15.27
CA ILE A 57 -1.84 7.62 15.72
C ILE A 57 -1.78 8.54 14.51
N GLY A 58 -2.46 9.67 14.56
CA GLY A 58 -2.44 10.62 13.46
C GLY A 58 -3.56 11.63 13.55
N GLU A 59 -3.87 12.21 12.40
CA GLU A 59 -4.87 13.24 12.23
C GLU A 59 -6.30 12.62 12.16
N TRP A 60 -7.27 13.38 12.67
CA TRP A 60 -8.70 13.03 12.71
C TRP A 60 -9.53 14.19 12.19
N ASN A 61 -10.56 13.89 11.39
CA ASN A 61 -11.54 14.89 10.96
C ASN A 61 -12.58 15.18 12.06
N GLN A 62 -13.46 16.15 11.81
CA GLN A 62 -14.50 16.56 12.77
C GLN A 62 -15.54 15.48 13.09
N LEU A 63 -15.69 14.49 12.19
CA LEU A 63 -16.56 13.33 12.38
C LEU A 63 -15.88 12.20 13.16
N GLY A 64 -14.62 12.39 13.59
CA GLY A 64 -13.86 11.38 14.31
C GLY A 64 -13.32 10.26 13.42
N GLN A 65 -13.19 10.49 12.11
CA GLN A 65 -12.59 9.54 11.18
C GLN A 65 -11.10 9.86 10.97
N LYS A 66 -10.28 8.82 10.73
CA LYS A 66 -8.88 8.97 10.34
C LYS A 66 -8.80 9.84 9.08
N HIS A 67 -7.96 10.86 9.09
CA HIS A 67 -7.79 11.81 7.99
C HIS A 67 -6.36 12.35 8.01
N GLY A 68 -5.85 12.92 6.92
CA GLY A 68 -4.50 13.49 6.91
C GLY A 68 -3.43 12.42 7.06
N ILE A 69 -2.29 12.75 7.65
CA ILE A 69 -1.20 11.79 7.89
C ILE A 69 -1.51 10.96 9.14
N GLY A 70 -1.13 9.68 9.12
CA GLY A 70 -1.24 8.82 10.27
C GLY A 70 -0.53 7.48 10.12
N HIS A 71 -0.42 6.79 11.24
CA HIS A 71 0.18 5.47 11.40
C HIS A 71 -0.87 4.54 11.98
N LEU A 72 -1.15 3.45 11.27
CA LEU A 72 -2.08 2.40 11.66
C LEU A 72 -1.31 1.09 11.84
N GLN A 73 -1.43 0.50 13.01
CA GLN A 73 -0.95 -0.85 13.31
C GLN A 73 -2.18 -1.72 13.56
N LEU A 74 -2.40 -2.73 12.71
CA LEU A 74 -3.45 -3.71 12.90
C LEU A 74 -2.99 -4.83 13.84
N ALA A 75 -3.98 -5.52 14.41
CA ALA A 75 -3.80 -6.63 15.35
C ALA A 75 -2.96 -7.79 14.80
N ASP A 76 -3.06 -8.04 13.49
CA ASP A 76 -2.33 -9.08 12.76
C ASP A 76 -0.84 -8.73 12.52
N GLY A 77 -0.41 -7.52 12.88
CA GLY A 77 0.95 -7.02 12.63
C GLY A 77 1.08 -6.19 11.34
N THR A 78 0.03 -6.08 10.53
CA THR A 78 0.01 -5.19 9.35
C THR A 78 0.14 -3.73 9.78
N ARG A 79 1.07 -3.00 9.17
CA ARG A 79 1.32 -1.58 9.46
C ARG A 79 1.14 -0.74 8.22
N TYR A 80 0.40 0.36 8.34
CA TYR A 80 0.28 1.38 7.31
C TYR A 80 0.70 2.75 7.84
N ASP A 81 1.57 3.41 7.10
CA ASP A 81 1.95 4.80 7.34
C ASP A 81 1.69 5.60 6.07
N GLY A 82 0.92 6.68 6.18
CA GLY A 82 0.59 7.48 5.02
C GLY A 82 -0.67 8.32 5.20
N GLN A 83 -1.23 8.76 4.08
CA GLN A 83 -2.42 9.60 4.11
C GLN A 83 -3.69 8.77 4.31
N PHE A 84 -4.67 9.37 4.98
CA PHE A 84 -6.02 8.89 5.20
C PHE A 84 -7.04 9.92 4.70
N GLN A 85 -8.15 9.43 4.15
CA GLN A 85 -9.33 10.23 3.83
C GLN A 85 -10.58 9.45 4.26
N GLU A 86 -11.36 10.06 5.16
CA GLU A 86 -12.64 9.49 5.65
C GLU A 86 -12.50 8.06 6.20
N GLY A 87 -11.38 7.81 6.89
CA GLY A 87 -11.08 6.51 7.50
C GLY A 87 -10.30 5.53 6.61
N LEU A 88 -10.18 5.80 5.31
CA LEU A 88 -9.52 4.93 4.33
C LEU A 88 -8.11 5.43 4.00
N SER A 89 -7.18 4.51 3.72
CA SER A 89 -5.87 4.88 3.17
C SER A 89 -6.05 5.50 1.78
N GLN A 90 -5.36 6.60 1.55
CA GLN A 90 -5.47 7.45 0.36
C GLN A 90 -4.09 8.02 0.02
N GLY A 91 -3.89 8.51 -1.20
CA GLY A 91 -2.70 9.31 -1.52
C GLY A 91 -1.43 8.47 -1.46
N LEU A 92 -0.36 8.99 -0.85
CA LEU A 92 0.89 8.25 -0.72
C LEU A 92 0.99 7.54 0.63
N GLY A 93 1.51 6.32 0.63
CA GLY A 93 1.73 5.55 1.85
C GLY A 93 2.66 4.35 1.68
N CYS A 94 3.05 3.79 2.82
CA CYS A 94 3.83 2.58 2.96
C CYS A 94 3.02 1.56 3.78
N LEU A 95 2.89 0.34 3.25
CA LEU A 95 2.23 -0.77 3.92
C LEU A 95 3.23 -1.91 4.12
N TRP A 96 3.31 -2.42 5.33
CA TRP A 96 4.09 -3.60 5.69
C TRP A 96 3.14 -4.69 6.18
N PHE A 97 3.37 -5.91 5.71
CA PHE A 97 2.62 -7.09 6.08
C PHE A 97 3.40 -7.93 7.09
N PRO A 98 2.72 -8.72 7.94
CA PRO A 98 3.37 -9.59 8.91
C PRO A 98 4.21 -10.70 8.26
N ASP A 99 3.91 -11.10 7.02
CA ASP A 99 4.69 -12.08 6.26
C ASP A 99 5.98 -11.51 5.66
N GLY A 100 6.24 -10.20 5.84
CA GLY A 100 7.39 -9.49 5.30
C GLY A 100 7.16 -8.87 3.93
N ALA A 101 5.99 -9.08 3.31
CA ALA A 101 5.62 -8.33 2.11
C ALA A 101 5.48 -6.83 2.42
N LYS A 102 5.65 -6.00 1.39
CA LYS A 102 5.63 -4.54 1.53
C LYS A 102 5.09 -3.88 0.26
N TYR A 103 4.35 -2.80 0.43
CA TYR A 103 3.98 -1.89 -0.65
C TYR A 103 4.39 -0.46 -0.31
N GLU A 104 4.89 0.27 -1.30
CA GLU A 104 5.14 1.70 -1.21
C GLU A 104 4.64 2.37 -2.48
N GLY A 105 3.71 3.32 -2.35
CA GLY A 105 3.14 3.97 -3.52
C GLY A 105 1.82 4.65 -3.25
N GLU A 106 1.00 4.68 -4.28
CA GLU A 106 -0.30 5.36 -4.26
C GLU A 106 -1.42 4.43 -3.74
N PHE A 107 -2.33 5.02 -2.98
CA PHE A 107 -3.52 4.40 -2.43
C PHE A 107 -4.76 5.15 -2.90
N HIS A 108 -5.81 4.40 -3.21
CA HIS A 108 -7.13 4.96 -3.47
C HIS A 108 -8.20 4.11 -2.78
N GLN A 109 -8.97 4.73 -1.88
CA GLN A 109 -10.07 4.07 -1.16
C GLN A 109 -9.67 2.74 -0.49
N GLY A 110 -8.53 2.69 0.20
CA GLY A 110 -8.12 1.45 0.89
C GLY A 110 -7.35 0.45 0.03
N TRP A 111 -7.10 0.77 -1.25
CA TRP A 111 -6.45 -0.15 -2.20
C TRP A 111 -5.17 0.43 -2.78
N PHE A 112 -4.20 -0.43 -3.09
CA PHE A 112 -3.09 -0.06 -3.98
C PHE A 112 -3.67 0.45 -5.30
N HIS A 113 -3.15 1.58 -5.76
CA HIS A 113 -3.60 2.24 -6.97
C HIS A 113 -2.43 2.96 -7.63
N GLY A 114 -2.61 3.46 -8.85
CA GLY A 114 -1.62 4.33 -9.49
C GLY A 114 -0.27 3.65 -9.63
N ASN A 115 0.79 4.30 -9.16
CA ASN A 115 2.16 3.80 -9.28
C ASN A 115 2.73 3.43 -7.91
N GLY A 116 3.47 2.33 -7.85
CA GLY A 116 4.14 1.91 -6.63
C GLY A 116 5.12 0.77 -6.83
N ILE A 117 5.72 0.35 -5.74
CA ILE A 117 6.58 -0.81 -5.66
C ILE A 117 6.00 -1.78 -4.66
N PHE A 118 5.85 -3.03 -5.09
CA PHE A 118 5.46 -4.14 -4.23
C PHE A 118 6.63 -5.10 -4.09
N TRP A 119 7.00 -5.41 -2.85
CA TRP A 119 7.90 -6.50 -2.50
C TRP A 119 7.06 -7.62 -1.91
N ARG A 120 7.21 -8.81 -2.46
CA ARG A 120 6.58 -10.02 -1.95
C ARG A 120 7.48 -10.68 -0.92
N SER A 121 6.88 -11.45 -0.02
CA SER A 121 7.57 -12.15 1.07
C SER A 121 8.62 -13.17 0.60
N ASP A 122 8.53 -13.65 -0.64
CA ASP A 122 9.52 -14.53 -1.28
C ASP A 122 10.70 -13.78 -1.93
N GLY A 123 10.75 -12.46 -1.80
CA GLY A 123 11.83 -11.62 -2.35
C GLY A 123 11.60 -11.16 -3.79
N MET A 124 10.48 -11.52 -4.44
CA MET A 124 10.12 -10.91 -5.71
C MET A 124 9.72 -9.44 -5.52
N LYS A 125 10.03 -8.60 -6.51
CA LYS A 125 9.68 -7.18 -6.53
C LYS A 125 9.01 -6.82 -7.85
N TYR A 126 7.90 -6.09 -7.76
CA TYR A 126 7.24 -5.47 -8.90
C TYR A 126 7.28 -3.95 -8.79
N GLU A 127 7.64 -3.27 -9.88
CA GLU A 127 7.67 -1.81 -9.99
C GLU A 127 6.78 -1.40 -11.17
N GLY A 128 5.66 -0.71 -10.90
CA GLY A 128 4.74 -0.30 -11.96
C GLY A 128 3.37 0.11 -11.49
N GLU A 129 2.38 -0.15 -12.34
CA GLU A 129 0.99 0.29 -12.15
C GLU A 129 0.14 -0.72 -11.38
N PHE A 130 -0.77 -0.18 -10.56
CA PHE A 130 -1.73 -0.91 -9.72
C PHE A 130 -3.14 -0.38 -9.90
N ARG A 131 -4.14 -1.26 -9.79
CA ARG A 131 -5.56 -0.89 -9.80
C ARG A 131 -6.35 -1.84 -8.91
N GLY A 132 -7.06 -1.29 -7.91
CA GLY A 132 -7.91 -2.08 -7.02
C GLY A 132 -7.12 -3.14 -6.26
N GLY A 133 -5.91 -2.79 -5.81
CA GLY A 133 -5.05 -3.69 -5.05
C GLY A 133 -4.28 -4.72 -5.87
N LYS A 134 -4.45 -4.73 -7.19
CA LYS A 134 -3.81 -5.68 -8.11
C LYS A 134 -2.78 -5.02 -8.99
N ILE A 135 -1.77 -5.78 -9.42
CA ILE A 135 -0.90 -5.39 -10.52
C ILE A 135 -1.76 -5.26 -11.77
N TRP A 136 -1.77 -4.06 -12.34
CA TRP A 136 -2.56 -3.74 -13.51
C TRP A 136 -1.96 -2.56 -14.25
N GLY A 137 -1.50 -2.80 -15.49
CA GLY A 137 -0.83 -1.80 -16.30
C GLY A 137 0.60 -2.18 -16.61
N MET A 138 1.41 -1.19 -16.96
CA MET A 138 2.81 -1.35 -17.30
C MET A 138 3.67 -1.53 -16.05
N GLY A 139 4.69 -2.38 -16.13
CA GLY A 139 5.63 -2.56 -15.03
C GLY A 139 6.80 -3.49 -15.35
N LEU A 140 7.62 -3.69 -14.32
CA LEU A 140 8.81 -4.52 -14.33
C LEU A 140 8.80 -5.48 -13.15
N LEU A 141 8.96 -6.77 -13.43
CA LEU A 141 9.19 -7.79 -12.42
C LEU A 141 10.69 -8.03 -12.23
N THR A 142 11.09 -8.16 -10.96
CA THR A 142 12.43 -8.57 -10.52
C THR A 142 12.27 -9.80 -9.63
N PHE A 143 12.94 -10.89 -9.97
CA PHE A 143 12.93 -12.12 -9.19
C PHE A 143 13.86 -12.01 -7.98
N GLN A 144 13.78 -13.01 -7.09
CA GLN A 144 14.61 -13.08 -5.88
C GLN A 144 16.12 -13.06 -6.17
N ASP A 145 16.54 -13.57 -7.33
CA ASP A 145 17.92 -13.56 -7.81
C ASP A 145 18.36 -12.21 -8.41
N PHE A 146 17.53 -11.17 -8.26
CA PHE A 146 17.70 -9.82 -8.80
C PHE A 146 17.67 -9.73 -10.34
N THR A 147 17.37 -10.83 -11.03
CA THR A 147 17.17 -10.81 -12.48
C THR A 147 15.74 -10.38 -12.83
N HIS A 148 15.53 -10.03 -14.10
CA HIS A 148 14.18 -9.79 -14.63
C HIS A 148 13.67 -10.99 -15.43
N GLY A 149 14.32 -12.15 -15.28
CA GLY A 149 14.13 -13.31 -16.13
C GLY A 149 14.62 -13.12 -17.56
N PHE A 150 14.63 -14.23 -18.31
CA PHE A 150 14.90 -14.25 -19.74
C PHE A 150 13.75 -14.97 -20.46
N PRO A 151 13.04 -14.30 -21.38
CA PRO A 151 13.15 -12.88 -21.72
C PRO A 151 12.71 -11.95 -20.57
N ARG A 152 13.17 -10.70 -20.60
CA ARG A 152 12.89 -9.69 -19.56
C ARG A 152 11.39 -9.51 -19.32
N ASN A 153 10.97 -9.63 -18.05
CA ASN A 153 9.59 -9.48 -17.59
C ASN A 153 9.24 -7.99 -17.39
N GLU A 154 9.30 -7.24 -18.48
CA GLU A 154 8.89 -5.83 -18.56
C GLU A 154 7.78 -5.70 -19.60
N GLY A 155 6.64 -5.15 -19.21
CA GLY A 155 5.47 -5.18 -20.06
C GLY A 155 4.17 -4.81 -19.39
N PHE A 156 3.07 -5.14 -20.07
CA PHE A 156 1.72 -4.95 -19.58
C PHE A 156 1.29 -6.17 -18.78
N PHE A 157 0.75 -5.92 -17.59
CA PHE A 157 0.17 -6.90 -16.70
C PHE A 157 -1.31 -6.61 -16.51
N GLN A 158 -2.12 -7.66 -16.35
CA GLN A 158 -3.54 -7.56 -16.09
C GLN A 158 -3.94 -8.66 -15.12
N ASP A 159 -4.69 -8.30 -14.07
CA ASP A 159 -5.11 -9.23 -13.03
C ASP A 159 -3.92 -10.05 -12.47
N CYS A 160 -2.82 -9.35 -12.19
CA CYS A 160 -1.56 -9.94 -11.71
C CYS A 160 -0.85 -10.91 -12.68
N ARG A 161 -1.26 -10.97 -13.95
CA ARG A 161 -0.65 -11.82 -14.98
C ARG A 161 0.11 -11.02 -16.01
N PHE A 162 1.26 -11.53 -16.45
CA PHE A 162 2.03 -10.92 -17.53
C PHE A 162 1.38 -11.18 -18.89
N MET A 163 0.90 -10.12 -19.55
CA MET A 163 0.14 -10.25 -20.80
C MET A 163 1.00 -10.01 -22.03
N ARG A 164 1.88 -8.99 -22.00
CA ARG A 164 2.63 -8.58 -23.19
C ARG A 164 3.92 -7.86 -22.85
N LYS A 165 5.01 -8.30 -23.46
CA LYS A 165 6.33 -7.62 -23.39
C LYS A 165 6.27 -6.24 -24.04
N ARG A 166 6.74 -5.23 -23.31
CA ARG A 166 6.93 -3.86 -23.80
C ARG A 166 7.78 -3.10 -22.80
N ARG A 167 8.86 -2.47 -23.27
CA ARG A 167 9.66 -1.58 -22.42
C ARG A 167 8.81 -0.38 -21.94
N CYS A 168 8.93 -0.04 -20.67
CA CYS A 168 8.23 1.05 -19.99
C CYS A 168 9.09 1.70 -18.89
N PRO A 169 10.32 2.16 -19.22
CA PRO A 169 11.22 2.73 -18.22
C PRO A 169 10.62 3.96 -17.51
N GLU A 170 9.77 4.74 -18.19
CA GLU A 170 9.12 5.92 -17.61
C GLU A 170 8.13 5.54 -16.50
N VAL A 171 7.44 4.40 -16.65
CA VAL A 171 6.50 3.90 -15.65
C VAL A 171 7.25 3.37 -14.43
N VAL A 172 8.35 2.64 -14.66
CA VAL A 172 9.22 2.15 -13.58
C VAL A 172 9.81 3.33 -12.79
N GLN A 173 10.29 4.37 -13.47
CA GLN A 173 10.78 5.59 -12.81
C GLN A 173 9.70 6.30 -12.01
N ARG A 174 8.45 6.35 -12.50
CA ARG A 174 7.33 6.94 -11.77
C ARG A 174 7.01 6.14 -10.51
N ALA A 175 6.94 4.82 -10.61
CA ALA A 175 6.76 3.92 -9.46
C ALA A 175 7.84 4.14 -8.39
N GLN A 176 9.11 4.20 -8.80
CA GLN A 176 10.24 4.48 -7.90
C GLN A 176 10.13 5.85 -7.23
N LYS A 177 9.71 6.88 -7.98
CA LYS A 177 9.47 8.22 -7.44
C LYS A 177 8.32 8.23 -6.43
N CYS A 178 7.20 7.58 -6.73
CA CYS A 178 6.06 7.49 -5.80
C CYS A 178 6.44 6.77 -4.51
N ALA A 179 7.16 5.64 -4.61
CA ALA A 179 7.67 4.92 -3.45
C ALA A 179 8.62 5.78 -2.59
N LEU A 180 9.53 6.54 -3.24
CA LEU A 180 10.39 7.48 -2.54
C LEU A 180 9.60 8.55 -1.76
N LEU A 181 8.62 9.18 -2.40
CA LEU A 181 7.80 10.21 -1.77
C LEU A 181 6.93 9.64 -0.64
N ALA A 182 6.41 8.42 -0.80
CA ALA A 182 5.67 7.72 0.24
C ALA A 182 6.51 7.50 1.50
N ARG A 183 7.77 7.05 1.35
CA ARG A 183 8.70 6.91 2.49
C ARG A 183 8.97 8.25 3.17
N SER A 184 9.28 9.29 2.39
CA SER A 184 9.57 10.62 2.94
C SER A 184 8.41 11.24 3.71
N GLN A 185 7.16 10.91 3.37
CA GLN A 185 5.99 11.34 4.16
C GLN A 185 5.82 10.52 5.44
N SER A 186 6.11 9.22 5.37
CA SER A 186 5.96 8.28 6.49
C SER A 186 7.00 8.49 7.61
N ASP A 187 8.12 9.14 7.32
CA ASP A 187 9.20 9.41 8.29
C ASP A 187 8.91 10.58 9.25
N HIS A 188 7.69 11.15 9.26
CA HIS A 188 7.35 12.24 10.20
C HIS A 188 7.01 11.66 11.59
N PRO A 189 7.84 11.93 12.61
CA PRO A 189 7.51 11.54 13.98
C PRO A 189 6.47 12.52 14.51
N TYR A 190 5.32 12.02 14.93
CA TYR A 190 4.51 12.74 15.90
C TYR A 190 5.16 12.70 17.27
#